data_AF-A0A3F2U431-F1
#
_entry.id   AF-A0A3F2U431-F1
#
_cell.length_a   1.000
_cell.length_b   1.000
_cell.length_c   1.000
_cell.angle_alpha   90.00
_cell.angle_beta   90.00
_cell.angle_gamma   90.00
#
_symmetry.space_group_name_H-M   'P 1'
#
loop_
_entity.id
_entity.type
_entity.pdbx_description
1 polymer ?
#
loop_
_entity_poly.entity_id
_entity_poly.type
_entity_poly.pdbx_seq_one_letter_code
_entity_poly.pdbx_strand_id
1 'polypeptide(L)'
;MEAPAGSAAYHLTRAGCFVRPQPRLRRSPPRRGPVRALKGQAPNRRNGSNVRHGHLLTGFLFDDTGDRLSPVFTVKDGKRYRYYISNRLETTTRSDPSGWRLPADELERTVLHQLDTMLRDDVRLSKWAGMMVPAILVHTAIARAEAFRDALQTSSPEQAKSLRRLVRAIHVKPGQMVFEVDPRAAIGEAGNTGSDDAGQPEVDPVTISVPMTLRRRGAEAKLVLEGQSPSRKPDDGLVEALAKAHVMLGMLTDGPARTIAEVANETAVHVADVSRILPLAFLAPKITDAILRGRQPVELTARALMREDLPHLWTYQLQQFGI
;
A
#
# COMPACT_ATOMS: atom_id res chain seq x y z
N MET A 1 -0.84 -58.45 -31.31
CA MET A 1 -1.54 -59.08 -32.43
C MET A 1 -2.99 -59.27 -31.99
N GLU A 2 -3.91 -58.64 -32.74
CA GLU A 2 -5.36 -58.91 -32.88
C GLU A 2 -6.32 -58.89 -31.67
N ALA A 3 -7.34 -58.03 -31.79
CA ALA A 3 -8.69 -58.18 -31.21
C ALA A 3 -9.47 -59.29 -31.97
N PRO A 4 -10.60 -59.85 -31.48
CA PRO A 4 -11.95 -59.24 -31.57
C PRO A 4 -12.87 -59.59 -30.35
N ALA A 5 -13.95 -58.88 -29.98
CA ALA A 5 -15.29 -58.63 -30.59
C ALA A 5 -16.24 -59.86 -30.70
N GLY A 6 -17.46 -59.74 -30.14
CA GLY A 6 -18.63 -60.62 -30.32
C GLY A 6 -19.41 -60.84 -29.00
N SER A 7 -20.48 -60.12 -28.68
CA SER A 7 -21.88 -60.22 -29.16
C SER A 7 -22.58 -61.56 -28.86
N ALA A 8 -23.48 -61.59 -27.88
CA ALA A 8 -24.69 -62.43 -27.88
C ALA A 8 -25.71 -61.95 -26.83
N ALA A 9 -26.96 -61.85 -27.27
CA ALA A 9 -28.14 -61.44 -26.51
C ALA A 9 -28.79 -62.63 -25.80
N TYR A 10 -29.56 -62.39 -24.73
CA TYR A 10 -30.76 -63.18 -24.40
C TYR A 10 -31.84 -62.32 -23.74
N HIS A 11 -33.04 -62.44 -24.30
CA HIS A 11 -34.32 -61.90 -23.83
C HIS A 11 -34.81 -62.59 -22.55
N LEU A 12 -35.59 -61.88 -21.72
CA LEU A 12 -36.77 -62.42 -21.01
C LEU A 12 -37.67 -61.27 -20.47
N THR A 13 -38.74 -61.01 -21.23
CA THR A 13 -40.16 -60.83 -20.88
C THR A 13 -40.64 -60.16 -19.57
N ARG A 14 -41.26 -58.97 -19.75
CA ARG A 14 -42.53 -58.39 -19.21
C ARG A 14 -43.03 -58.70 -17.78
N ALA A 15 -43.16 -57.62 -17.00
CA ALA A 15 -44.37 -57.16 -16.27
C ALA A 15 -44.17 -55.63 -16.08
N GLY A 16 -45.04 -54.67 -16.41
CA GLY A 16 -46.50 -54.63 -16.39
C GLY A 16 -46.97 -53.88 -15.14
N CYS A 17 -46.96 -52.53 -15.11
CA CYS A 17 -47.92 -51.72 -14.34
C CYS A 17 -47.76 -50.19 -14.52
N PHE A 18 -48.81 -49.60 -15.12
CA PHE A 18 -49.48 -48.33 -14.85
C PHE A 18 -48.69 -47.05 -14.47
N VAL A 19 -48.77 -46.09 -15.40
CA VAL A 19 -48.42 -44.68 -15.31
C VAL A 19 -49.41 -43.92 -14.40
N ARG A 20 -48.90 -43.11 -13.46
CA ARG A 20 -49.62 -41.97 -12.87
C ARG A 20 -48.89 -40.66 -13.27
N PRO A 21 -49.58 -39.65 -13.81
CA PRO A 21 -48.96 -38.38 -14.19
C PRO A 21 -48.70 -37.49 -12.95
N GLN A 22 -47.49 -36.94 -12.84
CA GLN A 22 -47.16 -35.94 -11.83
C GLN A 22 -47.67 -34.54 -12.23
N PRO A 23 -48.18 -33.73 -11.27
CA PRO A 23 -48.63 -32.37 -11.54
C PRO A 23 -47.47 -31.38 -11.70
N ARG A 24 -47.62 -30.48 -12.68
CA ARG A 24 -46.69 -29.38 -13.00
C ARG A 24 -46.58 -28.39 -11.84
N LEU A 25 -45.42 -28.30 -11.20
CA LEU A 25 -45.12 -27.25 -10.22
C LEU A 25 -44.88 -25.91 -10.93
N ARG A 26 -45.75 -24.94 -10.63
CA ARG A 26 -45.64 -23.53 -11.05
C ARG A 26 -44.45 -22.86 -10.35
N ARG A 27 -43.67 -22.09 -11.11
CA ARG A 27 -42.57 -21.25 -10.61
C ARG A 27 -43.10 -20.17 -9.66
N SER A 28 -42.58 -20.13 -8.44
CA SER A 28 -42.83 -19.04 -7.48
C SER A 28 -41.88 -17.85 -7.73
N PRO A 29 -42.34 -16.58 -7.60
CA PRO A 29 -41.48 -15.40 -7.72
C PRO A 29 -40.65 -15.14 -6.44
N PRO A 30 -39.52 -14.42 -6.54
CA PRO A 30 -38.62 -14.21 -5.41
C PRO A 30 -39.21 -13.26 -4.35
N ARG A 31 -39.12 -13.68 -3.08
CA ARG A 31 -39.52 -12.90 -1.90
C ARG A 31 -38.63 -11.64 -1.76
N ARG A 32 -39.23 -10.46 -1.91
CA ARG A 32 -38.64 -9.18 -1.47
C ARG A 32 -38.86 -9.03 0.04
N GLY A 33 -37.78 -9.10 0.81
CA GLY A 33 -37.77 -8.68 2.22
C GLY A 33 -37.66 -7.14 2.34
N PRO A 34 -38.19 -6.53 3.41
CA PRO A 34 -38.36 -5.08 3.50
C PRO A 34 -37.05 -4.36 3.80
N VAL A 35 -36.60 -3.51 2.86
CA VAL A 35 -35.56 -2.51 3.09
C VAL A 35 -36.25 -1.20 3.47
N ARG A 36 -36.42 -0.93 4.77
CA ARG A 36 -36.61 0.44 5.25
C ARG A 36 -36.25 0.57 6.74
N ALA A 37 -35.51 1.64 7.02
CA ALA A 37 -35.29 2.28 8.32
C ALA A 37 -34.15 1.75 9.22
N LEU A 38 -32.91 2.06 8.85
CA LEU A 38 -31.84 2.41 9.80
C LEU A 38 -31.12 3.67 9.29
N LYS A 39 -31.83 4.81 9.32
CA LYS A 39 -31.29 6.14 9.07
C LYS A 39 -31.42 6.89 10.40
N GLY A 40 -30.39 6.85 11.24
CA GLY A 40 -30.46 7.54 12.54
C GLY A 40 -29.30 7.36 13.53
N GLN A 41 -28.41 6.38 13.39
CA GLN A 41 -27.31 6.16 14.35
C GLN A 41 -26.01 5.70 13.69
N ALA A 42 -25.56 6.39 12.65
CA ALA A 42 -24.21 6.20 12.13
C ALA A 42 -23.24 7.12 12.91
N PRO A 43 -22.20 6.59 13.57
CA PRO A 43 -21.21 7.42 14.24
C PRO A 43 -20.55 8.37 13.23
N ASN A 44 -20.43 9.63 13.65
CA ASN A 44 -19.93 10.72 12.82
C ASN A 44 -18.52 10.38 12.29
N ARG A 45 -18.37 10.26 10.96
CA ARG A 45 -17.11 9.90 10.31
C ARG A 45 -16.08 11.01 10.53
N ARG A 46 -15.05 10.71 11.33
CA ARG A 46 -13.96 11.66 11.66
C ARG A 46 -12.84 11.78 10.62
N ASN A 47 -12.93 11.14 9.45
CA ASN A 47 -11.92 11.32 8.39
C ASN A 47 -12.55 11.90 7.11
N GLY A 48 -12.40 13.22 6.95
CA GLY A 48 -12.58 13.92 5.69
C GLY A 48 -11.35 13.74 4.79
N SER A 49 -11.58 13.25 3.58
CA SER A 49 -10.73 13.15 2.38
C SER A 49 -10.72 11.74 1.80
N ASN A 50 -11.90 11.28 1.38
CA ASN A 50 -12.05 10.06 0.60
C ASN A 50 -11.74 10.34 -0.87
N VAL A 51 -10.54 10.86 -1.16
CA VAL A 51 -10.09 10.99 -2.55
C VAL A 51 -9.87 9.57 -3.06
N ARG A 52 -10.59 9.22 -4.12
CA ARG A 52 -10.55 7.91 -4.78
C ARG A 52 -9.19 7.73 -5.47
N HIS A 53 -8.14 7.47 -4.71
CA HIS A 53 -6.86 7.09 -5.30
C HIS A 53 -6.92 5.61 -5.66
N GLY A 54 -7.21 5.35 -6.95
CA GLY A 54 -6.75 4.13 -7.59
C GLY A 54 -5.22 4.03 -7.50
N HIS A 55 -4.69 2.84 -7.77
CA HIS A 55 -3.26 2.58 -7.75
C HIS A 55 -2.55 3.34 -8.90
N LEU A 56 -1.85 4.44 -8.60
CA LEU A 56 -1.29 5.39 -9.57
C LEU A 56 -0.23 4.74 -10.48
N LEU A 57 0.58 3.87 -9.90
CA LEU A 57 1.73 3.21 -10.56
C LEU A 57 1.36 1.95 -11.35
N THR A 58 0.06 1.68 -11.50
CA THR A 58 -0.39 0.47 -12.21
C THR A 58 0.03 0.55 -13.66
N GLY A 59 0.84 -0.40 -14.13
CA GLY A 59 1.25 -0.47 -15.54
C GLY A 59 2.75 -0.49 -15.76
N PHE A 60 3.51 0.15 -14.88
CA PHE A 60 4.89 0.55 -15.17
C PHE A 60 5.80 0.40 -13.95
N LEU A 61 5.44 -0.47 -13.01
CA LEU A 61 6.21 -0.75 -11.80
C LEU A 61 6.72 -2.20 -11.86
N PHE A 62 8.03 -2.36 -11.68
CA PHE A 62 8.75 -3.63 -11.77
C PHE A 62 9.68 -3.82 -10.59
N ASP A 63 9.93 -5.06 -10.18
CA ASP A 63 10.90 -5.38 -9.15
C ASP A 63 12.30 -5.66 -9.72
N ASP A 64 13.22 -6.06 -8.85
CA ASP A 64 14.63 -6.29 -9.18
C ASP A 64 14.86 -7.46 -10.14
N THR A 65 13.91 -8.38 -10.26
CA THR A 65 13.99 -9.46 -11.24
C THR A 65 13.24 -9.13 -12.54
N GLY A 66 12.66 -7.94 -12.65
CA GLY A 66 11.79 -7.55 -13.76
C GLY A 66 10.35 -8.10 -13.67
N ASP A 67 9.95 -8.68 -12.54
CA ASP A 67 8.54 -9.08 -12.36
C ASP A 67 7.69 -7.82 -12.13
N ARG A 68 6.49 -7.80 -12.70
CA ARG A 68 5.60 -6.65 -12.61
C ARG A 68 4.91 -6.64 -11.24
N LEU A 69 4.87 -5.45 -10.66
CA LEU A 69 4.21 -5.18 -9.39
C LEU A 69 2.73 -4.85 -9.62
N SER A 70 1.85 -5.72 -9.16
CA SER A 70 0.41 -5.61 -9.33
C SER A 70 -0.29 -5.02 -8.10
N PRO A 71 -1.32 -4.19 -8.30
CA PRO A 71 -2.05 -3.56 -7.20
C PRO A 71 -2.99 -4.53 -6.50
N VAL A 72 -2.84 -4.67 -5.19
CA VAL A 72 -3.77 -5.46 -4.34
C VAL A 72 -4.23 -4.67 -3.14
N PHE A 73 -5.32 -5.12 -2.52
CA PHE A 73 -5.78 -4.56 -1.26
C PHE A 73 -6.23 -5.65 -0.30
N THR A 74 -6.11 -5.34 0.99
CA THR A 74 -6.69 -6.12 2.08
C THR A 74 -7.58 -5.22 2.91
N VAL A 75 -8.56 -5.81 3.59
CA VAL A 75 -9.43 -5.08 4.52
C VAL A 75 -9.27 -5.74 5.89
N LYS A 76 -8.90 -4.95 6.89
CA LYS A 76 -8.77 -5.38 8.28
C LYS A 76 -9.41 -4.32 9.17
N ASP A 77 -10.28 -4.74 10.09
CA ASP A 77 -10.97 -3.85 11.04
C ASP A 77 -11.71 -2.67 10.34
N GLY A 78 -12.30 -2.94 9.17
CA GLY A 78 -12.98 -1.94 8.34
C GLY A 78 -12.04 -0.95 7.64
N LYS A 79 -10.72 -1.02 7.86
CA LYS A 79 -9.70 -0.21 7.19
C LYS A 79 -9.15 -0.97 5.98
N ARG A 80 -9.09 -0.29 4.83
CA ARG A 80 -8.52 -0.82 3.59
C ARG A 80 -7.04 -0.47 3.49
N TYR A 81 -6.20 -1.48 3.32
CA TYR A 81 -4.77 -1.37 3.09
C TYR A 81 -4.46 -1.69 1.63
N ARG A 82 -3.64 -0.87 0.97
CA ARG A 82 -3.30 -0.99 -0.45
C ARG A 82 -1.82 -1.32 -0.61
N TYR A 83 -1.51 -2.22 -1.51
CA TYR A 83 -0.15 -2.69 -1.77
C TYR A 83 0.10 -2.83 -3.27
N TYR A 84 1.38 -2.82 -3.63
CA TYR A 84 1.91 -3.38 -4.86
C TYR A 84 2.66 -4.67 -4.53
N ILE A 85 2.32 -5.77 -5.19
CA ILE A 85 2.97 -7.08 -4.97
C ILE A 85 3.53 -7.67 -6.25
N SER A 86 4.69 -8.32 -6.18
CA SER A 86 5.23 -9.07 -7.32
C SER A 86 4.21 -10.14 -7.74
N ASN A 87 3.95 -10.31 -9.03
CA ASN A 87 2.95 -11.26 -9.53
C ASN A 87 3.20 -12.69 -9.03
N ARG A 88 4.46 -13.10 -8.89
CA ARG A 88 4.82 -14.42 -8.34
C ARG A 88 4.28 -14.68 -6.92
N LEU A 89 3.99 -13.63 -6.14
CA LEU A 89 3.36 -13.76 -4.82
C LEU A 89 1.84 -13.98 -4.91
N GLU A 90 1.20 -13.65 -6.03
CA GLU A 90 -0.22 -13.96 -6.26
C GLU A 90 -0.43 -15.42 -6.67
N THR A 91 0.48 -15.95 -7.49
CA THR A 91 0.30 -17.26 -8.13
C THR A 91 0.73 -18.44 -7.25
N THR A 92 1.58 -18.20 -6.25
CA THR A 92 2.25 -19.27 -5.49
C THR A 92 1.67 -19.43 -4.09
N THR A 93 1.33 -20.67 -3.69
CA THR A 93 0.88 -20.99 -2.32
C THR A 93 2.00 -20.93 -1.28
N ARG A 94 3.26 -20.90 -1.73
CA ARG A 94 4.46 -20.69 -0.91
C ARG A 94 4.93 -19.25 -1.02
N SER A 95 5.29 -18.64 0.12
CA SER A 95 5.93 -17.34 0.19
C SER A 95 7.27 -17.38 -0.55
N ASP A 96 7.40 -16.64 -1.65
CA ASP A 96 8.68 -16.42 -2.32
C ASP A 96 9.47 -15.32 -1.58
N PRO A 97 10.65 -15.62 -0.99
CA PRO A 97 11.45 -14.63 -0.26
C PRO A 97 12.03 -13.51 -1.14
N SER A 98 12.04 -13.65 -2.47
CA SER A 98 12.42 -12.56 -3.38
C SER A 98 11.25 -11.67 -3.79
N GLY A 99 10.00 -12.09 -3.53
CA GLY A 99 8.82 -11.33 -3.86
C GLY A 99 8.70 -10.05 -3.03
N TRP A 100 8.20 -8.99 -3.67
CA TRP A 100 8.02 -7.69 -3.05
C TRP A 100 6.57 -7.49 -2.66
N ARG A 101 6.34 -6.93 -1.47
CA ARG A 101 5.05 -6.39 -1.03
C ARG A 101 5.25 -5.00 -0.47
N LEU A 102 4.86 -4.00 -1.25
CA LEU A 102 5.13 -2.58 -1.00
C LEU A 102 3.84 -1.84 -0.64
N PRO A 103 3.81 -1.05 0.45
CA PRO A 103 2.68 -0.18 0.77
C PRO A 103 2.46 0.86 -0.34
N ALA A 104 1.27 0.87 -0.93
CA ALA A 104 0.98 1.74 -2.08
C ALA A 104 1.12 3.23 -1.73
N ASP A 105 0.64 3.64 -0.56
CA ASP A 105 0.68 5.05 -0.13
C ASP A 105 2.11 5.58 0.05
N GLU A 106 3.01 4.79 0.64
CA GLU A 106 4.40 5.18 0.85
C GLU A 106 5.17 5.22 -0.48
N LEU A 107 4.94 4.20 -1.33
CA LEU A 107 5.58 4.10 -2.64
C LEU A 107 5.12 5.21 -3.60
N GLU A 108 3.83 5.47 -3.69
CA GLU A 108 3.28 6.51 -4.58
C GLU A 108 3.78 7.90 -4.18
N ARG A 109 3.77 8.23 -2.88
CA ARG A 109 4.32 9.51 -2.38
C ARG A 109 5.80 9.65 -2.69
N THR A 110 6.56 8.58 -2.50
CA THR A 110 7.98 8.53 -2.82
C THR A 110 8.21 8.83 -4.30
N VAL A 111 7.52 8.11 -5.19
CA VAL A 111 7.65 8.28 -6.64
C VAL A 111 7.31 9.71 -7.05
N LEU A 112 6.17 10.25 -6.58
CA LEU A 112 5.75 11.61 -6.89
C LEU A 112 6.77 12.65 -6.41
N HIS A 113 7.32 12.49 -5.20
CA HIS A 113 8.34 13.40 -4.69
C HIS A 113 9.63 13.35 -5.52
N GLN A 114 10.08 12.14 -5.90
CA GLN A 114 11.28 12.02 -6.72
C GLN A 114 11.06 12.67 -8.08
N LEU A 115 9.91 12.44 -8.73
CA LEU A 115 9.59 13.12 -9.99
C LEU A 115 9.51 14.64 -9.84
N ASP A 116 8.93 15.16 -8.75
CA ASP A 116 8.92 16.60 -8.46
C ASP A 116 10.36 17.15 -8.34
N THR A 117 11.24 16.43 -7.64
CA THR A 117 12.65 16.81 -7.48
C THR A 117 13.39 16.79 -8.82
N MET A 118 13.13 15.78 -9.66
CA MET A 118 13.71 15.68 -11.00
C MET A 118 13.26 16.84 -11.91
N LEU A 119 12.01 17.27 -11.79
CA LEU A 119 11.42 18.37 -12.57
C LEU A 119 11.72 19.76 -12.00
N ARG A 120 12.42 19.88 -10.87
CA ARG A 120 12.91 21.16 -10.31
C ARG A 120 14.38 21.44 -10.64
N ASP A 121 15.07 20.46 -11.22
CA ASP A 121 16.48 20.57 -11.58
C ASP A 121 16.62 21.31 -12.91
N ASP A 122 16.74 22.64 -12.85
CA ASP A 122 16.84 23.51 -14.04
C ASP A 122 18.00 23.14 -14.96
N VAL A 123 19.11 22.64 -14.41
CA VAL A 123 20.27 22.18 -15.19
C VAL A 123 19.88 20.95 -16.02
N ARG A 124 19.18 20.00 -15.40
CA ARG A 124 18.65 18.82 -16.08
C ARG A 124 17.60 19.17 -17.11
N LEU A 125 16.65 20.04 -16.77
CA LEU A 125 15.62 20.49 -17.71
C LEU A 125 16.23 21.22 -18.91
N SER A 126 17.22 22.09 -18.68
CA SER A 126 17.96 22.77 -19.74
C SER A 126 18.71 21.78 -20.64
N LYS A 127 19.36 20.76 -20.06
CA LYS A 127 20.00 19.68 -20.82
C LYS A 127 18.99 18.90 -21.67
N TRP A 128 17.85 18.52 -21.10
CA TRP A 128 16.78 17.83 -21.84
C TRP A 128 16.22 18.72 -22.96
N ALA A 129 15.94 19.99 -22.67
CA ALA A 129 15.48 20.96 -23.66
C ALA A 129 16.48 21.14 -24.80
N GLY A 130 17.77 21.32 -24.50
CA GLY A 130 18.82 21.50 -25.51
C GLY A 130 19.00 20.30 -26.46
N MET A 131 18.56 19.10 -26.07
CA MET A 131 18.55 17.91 -26.94
C MET A 131 17.30 17.80 -27.81
N MET A 132 16.24 18.53 -27.50
CA MET A 132 14.89 18.27 -28.03
C MET A 132 14.27 19.47 -28.74
N VAL A 133 14.63 20.68 -28.34
CA VAL A 133 14.10 21.92 -28.90
C VAL A 133 15.24 22.87 -29.30
N PRO A 134 15.05 23.74 -30.30
CA PRO A 134 16.00 24.80 -30.60
C PRO A 134 16.32 25.67 -29.38
N ALA A 135 17.54 26.21 -29.29
CA ALA A 135 18.00 27.02 -28.16
C ALA A 135 17.05 28.18 -27.79
N ILE A 136 16.41 28.79 -28.79
CA ILE A 136 15.44 29.88 -28.59
C ILE A 136 14.19 29.46 -27.82
N LEU A 137 13.84 28.16 -27.80
CA LEU A 137 12.66 27.62 -27.12
C LEU A 137 12.97 27.02 -25.75
N VAL A 138 14.23 27.01 -25.29
CA VAL A 138 14.62 26.37 -24.02
C VAL A 138 13.88 26.97 -22.82
N HIS A 139 13.74 28.29 -22.76
CA HIS A 139 12.97 28.94 -21.69
C HIS A 139 11.48 28.53 -21.69
N THR A 140 10.86 28.42 -22.87
CA THR A 140 9.48 27.94 -23.00
C THR A 140 9.35 26.47 -22.62
N ALA A 141 10.35 25.66 -22.95
CA ALA A 141 10.44 24.26 -22.55
C ALA A 141 10.51 24.09 -21.02
N ILE A 142 11.32 24.92 -20.34
CA ILE A 142 11.40 24.91 -18.87
C ILE A 142 10.06 25.32 -18.25
N ALA A 143 9.43 26.40 -18.74
CA ALA A 143 8.11 26.83 -18.25
C ALA A 143 7.02 25.75 -18.45
N ARG A 144 7.10 24.95 -19.52
CA ARG A 144 6.20 23.80 -19.74
C ARG A 144 6.44 22.69 -18.72
N ALA A 145 7.71 22.40 -18.40
CA ALA A 145 8.05 21.41 -17.38
C ALA A 145 7.52 21.82 -16.00
N GLU A 146 7.53 23.12 -15.67
CA GLU A 146 6.91 23.66 -14.46
C GLU A 146 5.39 23.45 -14.45
N ALA A 147 4.71 23.82 -15.53
CA ALA A 147 3.26 23.59 -15.65
C ALA A 147 2.89 22.10 -15.56
N PHE A 148 3.73 21.23 -16.15
CA PHE A 148 3.58 19.78 -16.06
C PHE A 148 3.77 19.25 -14.64
N ARG A 149 4.77 19.77 -13.91
CA ARG A 149 4.99 19.46 -12.50
C ARG A 149 3.77 19.84 -11.66
N ASP A 150 3.20 21.01 -11.87
CA ASP A 150 2.03 21.46 -11.12
C ASP A 150 0.81 20.56 -11.41
N ALA A 151 0.65 20.09 -12.65
CA ALA A 151 -0.36 19.10 -13.01
C ALA A 151 -0.16 17.75 -12.29
N LEU A 152 1.10 17.29 -12.11
CA LEU A 152 1.42 16.08 -11.34
C LEU A 152 1.10 16.19 -9.84
N GLN A 153 1.02 17.40 -9.29
CA GLN A 153 0.69 17.62 -7.88
C GLN A 153 -0.82 17.62 -7.61
N THR A 154 -1.65 17.92 -8.61
CA THR A 154 -3.10 17.91 -8.44
C THR A 154 -3.65 16.49 -8.37
N SER A 155 -4.40 16.15 -7.32
CA SER A 155 -5.07 14.86 -7.13
C SER A 155 -6.27 14.68 -8.09
N SER A 156 -5.98 14.64 -9.39
CA SER A 156 -6.93 14.60 -10.51
C SER A 156 -6.71 13.32 -11.34
N PRO A 157 -7.72 12.81 -12.10
CA PRO A 157 -7.49 11.80 -13.13
C PRO A 157 -6.36 12.16 -14.12
N GLU A 158 -6.10 13.46 -14.28
CA GLU A 158 -5.00 14.00 -15.08
C GLU A 158 -3.62 13.67 -14.50
N GLN A 159 -3.49 13.46 -13.18
CA GLN A 159 -2.25 13.05 -12.53
C GLN A 159 -1.77 11.70 -13.07
N ALA A 160 -2.65 10.71 -13.11
CA ALA A 160 -2.32 9.36 -13.58
C ALA A 160 -1.98 9.36 -15.09
N LYS A 161 -2.68 10.18 -15.88
CA LYS A 161 -2.40 10.34 -17.32
C LYS A 161 -1.05 11.01 -17.55
N SER A 162 -0.75 12.09 -16.83
CA SER A 162 0.52 12.81 -16.93
C SER A 162 1.67 11.93 -16.46
N LEU A 163 1.51 11.22 -15.35
CA LEU A 163 2.49 10.27 -14.84
C LEU A 163 2.84 9.18 -15.86
N ARG A 164 1.83 8.59 -16.52
CA ARG A 164 2.03 7.58 -17.58
C ARG A 164 2.70 8.12 -18.83
N ARG A 165 2.54 9.40 -19.13
CA ARG A 165 3.27 10.04 -20.25
C ARG A 165 4.73 10.26 -19.89
N LEU A 166 5.00 10.66 -18.65
CA LEU A 166 6.36 10.96 -18.18
C LEU A 166 7.17 9.70 -17.88
N VAL A 167 6.56 8.66 -17.30
CA VAL A 167 7.28 7.50 -16.79
C VAL A 167 6.89 6.25 -17.57
N ARG A 168 7.85 5.68 -18.30
CA ARG A 168 7.68 4.42 -19.04
C ARG A 168 7.79 3.21 -18.11
N ALA A 169 8.75 3.23 -17.19
CA ALA A 169 8.96 2.17 -16.21
C ALA A 169 9.63 2.71 -14.93
N ILE A 170 9.35 2.04 -13.82
CA ILE A 170 9.98 2.22 -12.52
C ILE A 170 10.42 0.86 -12.05
N HIS A 171 11.73 0.68 -11.87
CA HIS A 171 12.31 -0.55 -11.33
C HIS A 171 12.69 -0.33 -9.88
N VAL A 172 12.07 -1.07 -8.98
CA VAL A 172 12.37 -1.04 -7.56
C VAL A 172 13.43 -2.10 -7.27
N LYS A 173 14.62 -1.66 -6.86
CA LYS A 173 15.76 -2.54 -6.56
C LYS A 173 16.19 -2.34 -5.11
N PRO A 174 16.88 -3.32 -4.49
CA PRO A 174 17.53 -3.09 -3.21
C PRO A 174 18.51 -1.90 -3.34
N GLY A 175 18.34 -0.88 -2.51
CA GLY A 175 19.24 0.28 -2.47
C GLY A 175 18.94 1.40 -3.47
N GLN A 176 18.05 1.21 -4.45
CA GLN A 176 17.76 2.22 -5.47
C GLN A 176 16.42 2.02 -6.19
N MET A 177 15.88 3.09 -6.73
CA MET A 177 14.79 3.05 -7.72
C MET A 177 15.27 3.67 -9.01
N VAL A 178 15.03 2.95 -10.10
CA VAL A 178 15.44 3.37 -11.44
C VAL A 178 14.19 3.80 -12.19
N PHE A 179 14.18 5.05 -12.63
CA PHE A 179 13.10 5.65 -13.40
C PHE A 179 13.50 5.70 -14.87
N GLU A 180 12.65 5.18 -15.74
CA GLU A 180 12.72 5.38 -17.18
C GLU A 180 11.74 6.49 -17.56
N VAL A 181 12.29 7.68 -17.82
CA VAL A 181 11.54 8.90 -18.02
C VAL A 181 11.55 9.27 -19.50
N ASP A 182 10.41 9.76 -20.00
CA ASP A 182 10.29 10.40 -21.31
C ASP A 182 10.21 11.93 -21.13
N PRO A 183 11.32 12.66 -21.31
CA PRO A 183 11.34 14.11 -21.13
C PRO A 183 10.40 14.86 -22.09
N ARG A 184 10.01 14.27 -23.23
CA ARG A 184 9.07 14.89 -24.19
C ARG A 184 7.71 15.15 -23.57
N ALA A 185 7.31 14.33 -22.61
CA ALA A 185 6.05 14.53 -21.91
C ALA A 185 5.99 15.88 -21.16
N ALA A 186 7.13 16.31 -20.60
CA ALA A 186 7.25 17.55 -19.83
C ALA A 186 7.72 18.74 -20.67
N ILE A 187 8.59 18.52 -21.66
CA ILE A 187 9.35 19.56 -22.38
C ILE A 187 8.89 19.75 -23.82
N GLY A 188 8.31 18.72 -24.44
CA GLY A 188 8.02 18.69 -25.87
C GLY A 188 7.07 19.80 -26.32
N GLU A 189 7.09 20.09 -27.63
CA GLU A 189 6.14 21.04 -28.21
C GLU A 189 4.70 20.54 -28.03
N ALA A 190 3.87 21.39 -27.43
CA ALA A 190 2.42 21.21 -27.39
C ALA A 190 1.86 21.38 -28.81
N GLY A 191 2.10 20.39 -29.66
CA GLY A 191 1.87 20.46 -31.10
C GLY A 191 1.56 19.12 -31.76
N ASN A 192 1.28 18.05 -31.01
CA ASN A 192 0.46 16.95 -31.53
C ASN A 192 -0.16 16.11 -30.40
N THR A 193 -1.21 16.66 -29.78
CA THR A 193 -2.26 15.88 -29.10
C THR A 193 -3.39 15.52 -30.07
N GLY A 194 -3.04 15.29 -31.34
CA GLY A 194 -3.90 14.66 -32.34
C GLY A 194 -3.35 13.26 -32.60
N SER A 195 -4.20 12.26 -32.38
CA SER A 195 -4.20 10.94 -33.04
C SER A 195 -3.10 10.72 -34.08
N ASP A 196 -2.09 9.91 -33.75
CA ASP A 196 -1.72 8.70 -34.50
C ASP A 196 -0.49 8.04 -33.85
N ASP A 197 -0.74 6.86 -33.31
CA ASP A 197 0.20 5.92 -32.67
C ASP A 197 1.05 5.19 -33.72
N ALA A 198 1.65 5.93 -34.66
CA ALA A 198 2.48 5.35 -35.70
C ALA A 198 3.62 6.29 -36.08
N GLY A 199 4.78 6.10 -35.45
CA GLY A 199 6.05 6.54 -36.04
C GLY A 199 6.67 7.83 -35.52
N GLN A 200 6.39 8.28 -34.28
CA GLN A 200 7.33 9.24 -33.66
C GLN A 200 8.67 8.53 -33.45
N PRO A 201 9.82 9.14 -33.81
CA PRO A 201 11.13 8.53 -33.60
C PRO A 201 11.27 8.23 -32.11
N GLU A 202 11.43 6.94 -31.81
CA GLU A 202 11.58 6.40 -30.46
C GLU A 202 12.81 7.08 -29.85
N VAL A 203 12.59 8.13 -29.05
CA VAL A 203 13.68 8.68 -28.24
C VAL A 203 13.84 7.74 -27.06
N ASP A 204 15.08 7.30 -26.90
CA ASP A 204 15.49 6.45 -25.79
C ASP A 204 15.10 7.12 -24.48
N PRO A 205 14.44 6.38 -23.57
CA PRO A 205 14.07 6.93 -22.28
C PRO A 205 15.32 7.33 -21.50
N VAL A 206 15.23 8.46 -20.79
CA VAL A 206 16.30 8.87 -19.89
C VAL A 206 16.19 8.04 -18.61
N THR A 207 17.23 7.26 -18.34
CA THR A 207 17.32 6.46 -17.12
C THR A 207 17.89 7.30 -15.98
N ILE A 208 17.16 7.37 -14.86
CA ILE A 208 17.56 8.10 -13.65
C ILE A 208 17.53 7.13 -12.48
N SER A 209 18.69 6.88 -11.87
CA SER A 209 18.77 6.11 -10.63
C SER A 209 18.73 7.04 -9.42
N VAL A 210 17.85 6.72 -8.47
CA VAL A 210 17.72 7.42 -7.20
C VAL A 210 18.06 6.43 -6.08
N PRO A 211 19.05 6.70 -5.22
CA PRO A 211 19.34 5.85 -4.09
C PRO A 211 18.16 5.83 -3.11
N MET A 212 17.83 4.65 -2.59
CA MET A 212 16.83 4.50 -1.55
C MET A 212 17.11 3.31 -0.65
N THR A 213 16.93 3.50 0.65
CA THR A 213 16.90 2.40 1.60
C THR A 213 15.53 1.72 1.56
N LEU A 214 15.54 0.39 1.46
CA LEU A 214 14.35 -0.45 1.56
C LEU A 214 14.60 -1.41 2.70
N ARG A 215 13.82 -1.32 3.78
CA ARG A 215 13.98 -2.19 4.94
C ARG A 215 12.90 -3.27 4.95
N ARG A 216 13.32 -4.51 4.69
CA ARG A 216 12.44 -5.68 4.69
C ARG A 216 12.03 -6.04 6.12
N ARG A 217 10.74 -6.31 6.35
CA ARG A 217 10.17 -6.85 7.59
C ARG A 217 9.54 -8.22 7.30
N GLY A 218 10.35 -9.29 7.36
CA GLY A 218 9.89 -10.63 6.98
C GLY A 218 9.45 -10.67 5.51
N ALA A 219 8.27 -11.24 5.22
CA ALA A 219 7.69 -11.26 3.88
C ALA A 219 7.06 -9.92 3.43
N GLU A 220 7.04 -8.88 4.29
CA GLU A 220 6.52 -7.55 3.97
C GLU A 220 7.68 -6.55 3.87
N ALA A 221 7.84 -5.87 2.73
CA ALA A 221 8.87 -4.84 2.59
C ALA A 221 8.28 -3.48 3.00
N LYS A 222 8.84 -2.84 4.05
CA LYS A 222 8.51 -1.45 4.36
C LYS A 222 9.51 -0.55 3.65
N LEU A 223 9.01 0.39 2.87
CA LEU A 223 9.85 1.29 2.09
C LEU A 223 10.21 2.48 2.98
N VAL A 224 11.50 2.68 3.25
CA VAL A 224 11.97 3.73 4.18
C VAL A 224 13.03 4.53 3.45
N LEU A 225 12.62 5.60 2.76
CA LEU A 225 13.57 6.48 2.08
C LEU A 225 14.55 7.12 3.06
N GLU A 226 15.84 6.95 2.82
CA GLU A 226 16.86 7.88 3.33
C GLU A 226 16.83 9.16 2.48
N GLY A 227 16.95 10.30 3.14
CA GLY A 227 16.97 11.63 2.50
C GLY A 227 15.67 12.42 2.60
N GLN A 228 14.56 11.79 2.95
CA GLN A 228 13.36 12.46 3.43
C GLN A 228 13.03 11.88 4.79
N SER A 229 12.96 12.73 5.82
CA SER A 229 12.35 12.31 7.08
C SER A 229 11.03 11.60 6.74
N PRO A 230 10.82 10.34 7.16
CA PRO A 230 9.59 9.63 6.85
C PRO A 230 8.46 10.58 7.21
N SER A 231 7.47 10.73 6.31
CA SER A 231 6.32 11.60 6.53
C SER A 231 5.95 11.48 8.00
N ARG A 232 6.14 12.58 8.73
CA ARG A 232 6.34 12.69 10.18
C ARG A 232 5.06 12.39 10.96
N LYS A 233 4.34 11.37 10.51
CA LYS A 233 3.10 10.90 11.09
C LYS A 233 3.50 9.85 12.13
N PRO A 234 3.18 10.10 13.41
CA PRO A 234 3.33 9.09 14.45
C PRO A 234 2.65 7.79 14.02
N ASP A 235 3.24 6.66 14.40
CA ASP A 235 2.60 5.37 14.19
C ASP A 235 1.38 5.32 15.12
N ASP A 236 0.18 5.42 14.54
CA ASP A 236 -1.09 5.49 15.28
C ASP A 236 -1.21 4.33 16.30
N GLY A 237 -0.70 3.14 15.99
CA GLY A 237 -0.75 1.98 16.87
C GLY A 237 0.24 2.04 18.04
N LEU A 238 1.42 2.63 17.82
CA LEU A 238 2.36 2.93 18.91
C LEU A 238 1.81 4.00 19.85
N VAL A 239 1.24 5.06 19.30
CA VAL A 239 0.64 6.14 20.09
C VAL A 239 -0.54 5.61 20.90
N GLU A 240 -1.39 4.78 20.29
CA GLU A 240 -2.51 4.14 20.99
C GLU A 240 -2.03 3.21 22.11
N ALA A 241 -0.97 2.44 21.88
CA ALA A 241 -0.38 1.56 22.90
C ALA A 241 0.17 2.35 24.10
N LEU A 242 0.91 3.44 23.85
CA LEU A 242 1.41 4.35 24.88
C LEU A 242 0.26 4.99 25.67
N ALA A 243 -0.75 5.50 24.98
CA ALA A 243 -1.91 6.12 25.62
C ALA A 243 -2.65 5.11 26.52
N LYS A 244 -2.88 3.88 26.02
CA LYS A 244 -3.50 2.81 26.81
C LYS A 244 -2.67 2.46 28.05
N ALA A 245 -1.35 2.39 27.93
CA ALA A 245 -0.48 2.09 29.06
C ALA A 245 -0.59 3.14 30.17
N HIS A 246 -0.59 4.44 29.81
CA HIS A 246 -0.77 5.52 30.79
C HIS A 246 -2.18 5.53 31.41
N VAL A 247 -3.22 5.23 30.63
CA VAL A 247 -4.59 5.08 31.17
C VAL A 247 -4.65 3.93 32.17
N MET A 248 -4.13 2.76 31.82
CA MET A 248 -4.10 1.60 32.71
C MET A 248 -3.30 1.88 33.99
N LEU A 249 -2.17 2.58 33.88
CA LEU A 249 -1.38 3.00 35.03
C LEU A 249 -2.20 3.91 35.94
N GLY A 250 -2.87 4.93 35.38
CA GLY A 250 -3.77 5.81 36.12
C GLY A 250 -4.87 5.05 36.85
N MET A 251 -5.51 4.08 36.20
CA MET A 251 -6.56 3.25 36.83
C MET A 251 -6.05 2.41 38.00
N LEU A 252 -4.78 1.99 37.97
CA LEU A 252 -4.14 1.25 39.08
C LEU A 252 -3.70 2.17 40.22
N THR A 253 -3.42 3.45 39.94
CA THR A 253 -2.94 4.42 40.93
C THR A 253 -4.03 5.32 41.49
N ASP A 254 -5.13 5.51 40.77
CA ASP A 254 -6.22 6.41 41.12
C ASP A 254 -7.35 5.66 41.82
N GLY A 255 -7.18 5.41 43.12
CA GLY A 255 -8.22 4.89 44.01
C GLY A 255 -7.87 3.60 44.77
N PRO A 256 -8.83 2.99 45.49
CA PRO A 256 -8.58 1.79 46.28
C PRO A 256 -8.08 0.65 45.37
N ALA A 257 -7.10 -0.11 45.88
CA ALA A 257 -6.29 -1.07 45.13
C ALA A 257 -7.06 -1.89 44.08
N ARG A 258 -7.10 -1.38 42.84
CA ARG A 258 -7.74 -2.06 41.72
C ARG A 258 -6.88 -3.23 41.26
N THR A 259 -7.52 -4.35 40.93
CA THR A 259 -6.80 -5.52 40.43
C THR A 259 -6.53 -5.41 38.92
N ILE A 260 -5.50 -6.11 38.43
CA ILE A 260 -5.21 -6.19 36.99
C ILE A 260 -6.43 -6.74 36.21
N ALA A 261 -7.20 -7.64 36.82
CA ALA A 261 -8.42 -8.19 36.23
C ALA A 261 -9.55 -7.14 36.09
N GLU A 262 -9.70 -6.24 37.05
CA GLU A 262 -10.65 -5.12 36.96
C GLU A 262 -10.28 -4.15 35.84
N VAL A 263 -8.99 -3.78 35.75
CA VAL A 263 -8.49 -2.91 34.67
C VAL A 263 -8.68 -3.56 33.30
N ALA A 264 -8.43 -4.87 33.19
CA ALA A 264 -8.64 -5.64 31.96
C ALA A 264 -10.12 -5.57 31.50
N ASN A 265 -11.06 -5.78 32.43
CA ASN A 265 -12.49 -5.74 32.15
C ASN A 265 -12.95 -4.34 31.72
N GLU A 266 -12.51 -3.30 32.42
CA GLU A 266 -12.93 -1.91 32.16
C GLU A 266 -12.32 -1.35 30.86
N THR A 267 -11.12 -1.80 30.49
CA THR A 267 -10.47 -1.42 29.22
C THR A 267 -10.81 -2.34 28.05
N ALA A 268 -11.60 -3.40 28.28
CA ALA A 268 -11.90 -4.47 27.32
C ALA A 268 -10.64 -5.10 26.69
N VAL A 269 -9.59 -5.27 27.50
CA VAL A 269 -8.32 -5.89 27.11
C VAL A 269 -8.16 -7.21 27.84
N HIS A 270 -7.52 -8.20 27.22
CA HIS A 270 -7.24 -9.47 27.89
C HIS A 270 -6.25 -9.27 29.05
N VAL A 271 -6.45 -9.97 30.17
CA VAL A 271 -5.61 -9.82 31.40
C VAL A 271 -4.10 -9.93 31.09
N ALA A 272 -3.72 -10.89 30.26
CA ALA A 272 -2.32 -11.07 29.84
C ALA A 272 -1.74 -9.88 29.05
N ASP A 273 -2.57 -9.15 28.32
CA ASP A 273 -2.13 -7.99 27.55
C ASP A 273 -1.99 -6.74 28.43
N VAL A 274 -2.75 -6.64 29.53
CA VAL A 274 -2.54 -5.57 30.53
C VAL A 274 -1.10 -5.62 31.06
N SER A 275 -0.61 -6.82 31.41
CA SER A 275 0.78 -6.99 31.87
C SER A 275 1.84 -6.65 30.81
N ARG A 276 1.52 -6.76 29.51
CA ARG A 276 2.44 -6.41 28.41
C ARG A 276 2.38 -4.93 28.03
N ILE A 277 1.22 -4.30 28.20
CA ILE A 277 1.00 -2.91 27.83
C ILE A 277 1.47 -1.97 28.95
N LEU A 278 1.22 -2.33 30.21
CA LEU A 278 1.54 -1.46 31.36
C LEU A 278 3.02 -1.00 31.41
N PRO A 279 4.02 -1.85 31.12
CA PRO A 279 5.42 -1.44 31.08
C PRO A 279 5.72 -0.27 30.12
N LEU A 280 4.91 -0.08 29.08
CA LEU A 280 5.09 1.01 28.11
C LEU A 280 4.90 2.40 28.73
N ALA A 281 4.16 2.50 29.84
CA ALA A 281 3.99 3.76 30.57
C ALA A 281 5.30 4.24 31.24
N PHE A 282 6.29 3.36 31.36
CA PHE A 282 7.59 3.62 31.99
C PHE A 282 8.74 3.76 30.98
N LEU A 283 8.41 3.90 29.69
CA LEU A 283 9.40 4.17 28.66
C LEU A 283 10.15 5.49 28.91
N ALA A 284 11.42 5.51 28.52
CA ALA A 284 12.25 6.70 28.64
C ALA A 284 11.61 7.89 27.91
N PRO A 285 11.57 9.10 28.51
CA PRO A 285 10.92 10.26 27.90
C PRO A 285 11.39 10.59 26.48
N LYS A 286 12.67 10.34 26.17
CA LYS A 286 13.23 10.51 24.82
C LYS A 286 12.62 9.55 23.80
N ILE A 287 12.31 8.31 24.20
CA ILE A 287 11.67 7.31 23.33
C ILE A 287 10.22 7.70 23.07
N THR A 288 9.50 8.10 24.12
CA THR A 288 8.13 8.60 24.00
C THR A 288 8.07 9.84 23.11
N ASP A 289 8.99 10.79 23.27
CA ASP A 289 9.10 11.97 22.40
C ASP A 289 9.42 11.58 20.94
N ALA A 290 10.31 10.61 20.73
CA ALA A 290 10.61 10.10 19.39
C ALA A 290 9.36 9.50 18.74
N ILE A 291 8.59 8.67 19.47
CA ILE A 291 7.35 8.06 18.98
C ILE A 291 6.29 9.12 18.65
N LEU A 292 6.03 10.04 19.59
CA LEU A 292 5.03 11.09 19.42
C LEU A 292 5.37 12.08 18.30
N ARG A 293 6.66 12.23 17.97
CA ARG A 293 7.13 13.05 16.84
C ARG A 293 7.35 12.26 15.54
N GLY A 294 7.04 10.96 15.51
CA GLY A 294 7.26 10.11 14.34
C GLY A 294 8.74 9.93 13.97
N ARG A 295 9.65 10.11 14.93
CA ARG A 295 11.12 9.98 14.77
C ARG A 295 11.66 8.65 15.28
N GLN A 296 10.79 7.75 15.73
CA GLN A 296 11.22 6.44 16.22
C GLN A 296 11.82 5.58 15.10
N PRO A 297 12.80 4.72 15.40
CA PRO A 297 13.31 3.73 14.46
C PRO A 297 12.18 2.82 13.95
N VAL A 298 12.29 2.37 12.71
CA VAL A 298 11.21 1.62 12.03
C VAL A 298 11.00 0.22 12.60
N GLU A 299 12.01 -0.31 13.28
CA GLU A 299 12.00 -1.56 14.01
C GLU A 299 11.20 -1.44 15.33
N LEU A 300 11.09 -0.22 15.88
CA LEU A 300 10.36 0.06 17.10
C LEU A 300 8.86 0.05 16.83
N THR A 301 8.20 -1.08 17.10
CA THR A 301 6.75 -1.23 16.92
C THR A 301 6.07 -1.56 18.23
N ALA A 302 4.76 -1.29 18.35
CA ALA A 302 3.99 -1.60 19.55
C ALA A 302 4.16 -3.07 19.97
N ARG A 303 4.15 -3.98 18.99
CA ARG A 303 4.36 -5.41 19.23
C ARG A 303 5.78 -5.76 19.69
N ALA A 304 6.80 -5.05 19.20
CA ALA A 304 8.17 -5.26 19.66
C ALA A 304 8.30 -4.82 21.12
N LEU A 305 7.84 -3.61 21.44
CA LEU A 305 7.82 -3.08 22.80
C LEU A 305 7.04 -3.95 23.80
N MET A 306 5.95 -4.59 23.38
CA MET A 306 5.14 -5.49 24.22
C MET A 306 5.73 -6.90 24.41
N ARG A 307 6.76 -7.28 23.64
CA ARG A 307 7.38 -8.61 23.69
C ARG A 307 8.78 -8.61 24.29
N GLU A 308 9.48 -7.49 24.17
CA GLU A 308 10.79 -7.29 24.76
C GLU A 308 10.68 -7.03 26.27
N ASP A 309 11.56 -7.62 27.06
CA ASP A 309 11.71 -7.26 28.47
C ASP A 309 12.33 -5.86 28.54
N LEU A 310 11.53 -4.87 28.96
CA LEU A 310 11.98 -3.49 29.04
C LEU A 310 12.94 -3.30 30.24
N PRO A 311 14.18 -2.84 30.00
CA PRO A 311 15.09 -2.50 31.09
C PRO A 311 14.48 -1.44 32.01
N HIS A 312 14.64 -1.59 33.31
CA HIS A 312 14.15 -0.61 34.27
C HIS A 312 14.90 0.73 34.21
N LEU A 313 16.13 0.74 33.69
CA LEU A 313 16.93 1.95 33.52
C LEU A 313 16.77 2.51 32.10
N TRP A 314 16.41 3.79 32.01
CA TRP A 314 16.21 4.48 30.73
C TRP A 314 17.44 4.50 29.82
N THR A 315 18.65 4.53 30.36
CA THR A 315 19.89 4.46 29.57
C THR A 315 19.99 3.18 28.76
N TYR A 316 19.63 2.04 29.36
CA TYR A 316 19.60 0.75 28.66
C TYR A 316 18.46 0.67 27.66
N GLN A 317 17.31 1.30 27.94
CA GLN A 317 16.23 1.39 26.95
C GLN A 317 16.68 2.16 25.70
N LEU A 318 17.36 3.30 25.87
CA LEU A 318 17.88 4.10 24.77
C LEU A 318 18.88 3.31 23.91
N GLN A 319 19.79 2.59 24.55
CA GLN A 319 20.75 1.73 23.87
C GLN A 319 20.06 0.57 23.11
N GLN A 320 19.07 -0.08 23.72
CA GLN A 320 18.36 -1.21 23.13
C GLN A 320 17.54 -0.80 21.90
N PHE A 321 16.97 0.41 21.90
CA PHE A 321 16.13 0.90 20.81
C PHE A 321 16.85 1.86 19.86
N GLY A 322 18.13 2.16 20.08
CA GLY A 322 18.95 3.01 19.20
C GLY A 322 18.47 4.46 19.13
N ILE A 323 18.07 5.04 20.27
CA ILE A 323 17.59 6.43 20.43
C ILE A 323 18.57 7.25 21.26
#